data_AF-A0A7G2BZE2-F1
#
_entry.id   AF-A0A7G2BZE2-F1
#
_cell.length_a   1.000
_cell.length_b   1.000
_cell.length_c   1.000
_cell.angle_alpha   90.00
_cell.angle_beta   90.00
_cell.angle_gamma   90.00
#
_symmetry.space_group_name_H-M   'P 1'
#
loop_
_entity.id
_entity.type
_entity.pdbx_description
1 polymer ?
#
loop_
_entity_poly.entity_id
_entity_poly.type
_entity_poly.pdbx_seq_one_letter_code
_entity_poly.pdbx_strand_id
1 'polypeptide(L)'
;MPLVDTISSDVLFQLRTQSDSLESAEANGFLHDRGDISPMLCSIEIILRLSFALPDSAMLSRLAQRCVKMLNGDLSKIINFENGGYPSTFVLLNFYAFLSVFTQEWASLGEGKKADAVFSIKKFCAFIDCSKARDVEAALPASSDAHISNDAKSQLVNLLRDLAADIPFDFAEKCPKVLQNALGPLYKPPSAKLLLDESHKDTQEDPQTVKQRKNSPPPPTQIVSPAPAPKQNTSKNGIDCVSPYHEKYGKGKASSKCKYCTVCHMLEVVFNDCKADCPWNHWPSETKLKYHLSRNPKLLKIASERLFKLNRGEKLEPYTNL
;
A
#
# COMPACT_ATOMS: atom_id res chain seq x y z
N MET A 1 -31.99 19.11 -12.16
CA MET A 1 -31.06 20.15 -12.66
C MET A 1 -29.67 19.52 -12.71
N PRO A 2 -28.95 19.60 -13.84
CA PRO A 2 -27.70 18.87 -14.01
C PRO A 2 -26.58 19.63 -13.29
N LEU A 3 -26.10 19.09 -12.17
CA LEU A 3 -24.87 19.53 -11.47
C LEU A 3 -23.61 18.87 -12.06
N VAL A 4 -23.70 18.30 -13.26
CA VAL A 4 -22.64 17.44 -13.83
C VAL A 4 -21.53 18.25 -14.51
N ASP A 5 -21.72 19.56 -14.74
CA ASP A 5 -20.71 20.42 -15.38
C ASP A 5 -19.86 21.26 -14.39
N THR A 6 -19.90 20.98 -13.08
CA THR A 6 -19.34 21.91 -12.06
C THR A 6 -17.94 21.59 -11.57
N ILE A 7 -17.31 20.50 -12.03
CA ILE A 7 -15.88 20.31 -11.71
C ILE A 7 -15.10 21.31 -12.56
N SER A 8 -14.35 22.20 -11.89
CA SER A 8 -13.48 23.16 -12.57
C SER A 8 -12.65 22.46 -13.65
N SER A 9 -12.68 23.02 -14.87
CA SER A 9 -11.90 22.52 -16.01
C SER A 9 -10.42 22.33 -15.66
N ASP A 10 -9.91 23.16 -14.76
CA ASP A 10 -8.51 23.12 -14.31
C ASP A 10 -8.22 21.89 -13.46
N VAL A 11 -9.16 21.49 -12.59
CA VAL A 11 -9.05 20.26 -11.79
C VAL A 11 -9.09 19.04 -12.71
N LEU A 12 -9.99 19.03 -13.69
CA LEU A 12 -10.07 17.93 -14.65
C LEU A 12 -8.81 17.84 -15.53
N PHE A 13 -8.27 18.97 -15.97
CA PHE A 13 -7.04 19.03 -16.73
C PHE A 13 -5.83 18.54 -15.92
N GLN A 14 -5.73 18.94 -14.65
CA GLN A 14 -4.68 18.47 -13.75
C GLN A 14 -4.78 16.95 -13.50
N LEU A 15 -5.98 16.43 -13.25
CA LEU A 15 -6.16 14.99 -13.04
C LEU A 15 -5.85 14.18 -14.30
N ARG A 16 -6.18 14.72 -15.49
CA ARG A 16 -5.87 14.08 -16.76
C ARG A 16 -4.36 14.05 -17.04
N THR A 17 -3.68 15.19 -16.89
CA THR A 17 -2.23 15.27 -17.09
C THR A 17 -1.47 14.38 -16.12
N GLN A 18 -1.94 14.29 -14.86
CA GLN A 18 -1.38 13.35 -13.88
C GLN A 18 -1.64 11.89 -14.26
N SER A 19 -2.83 11.56 -14.77
CA SER A 19 -3.14 10.21 -15.28
C SER A 19 -2.32 9.82 -16.50
N ASP A 20 -2.03 10.75 -17.41
CA ASP A 20 -1.23 10.45 -18.60
C ASP A 20 0.26 10.30 -18.20
N SER A 21 0.71 11.07 -17.21
CA SER A 21 2.02 10.89 -16.57
C SER A 21 2.12 9.54 -15.83
N LEU A 22 1.01 9.05 -15.26
CA LEU A 22 0.92 7.73 -14.59
C LEU A 22 1.14 6.58 -15.59
N GLU A 23 0.49 6.61 -16.76
CA GLU A 23 0.68 5.60 -17.81
C GLU A 23 2.12 5.61 -18.35
N SER A 24 2.69 6.81 -18.53
CA SER A 24 4.09 6.96 -18.95
C SER A 24 5.06 6.42 -17.91
N ALA A 25 4.82 6.66 -16.61
CA ALA A 25 5.66 6.15 -15.53
C ALA A 25 5.59 4.62 -15.41
N GLU A 26 4.41 4.02 -15.56
CA GLU A 26 4.26 2.56 -15.58
C GLU A 26 4.98 1.93 -16.78
N ALA A 27 4.74 2.47 -17.99
CA ALA A 27 5.35 1.95 -19.23
C ALA A 27 6.89 2.04 -19.24
N ASN A 28 7.44 3.05 -18.56
CA ASN A 28 8.88 3.26 -18.46
C ASN A 28 9.52 2.57 -17.25
N GLY A 29 8.77 1.77 -16.47
CA GLY A 29 9.27 1.11 -15.27
C GLY A 29 9.64 2.06 -14.13
N PHE A 30 9.21 3.32 -14.18
CA PHE A 30 9.50 4.36 -13.18
C PHE A 30 8.90 4.05 -11.81
N LEU A 31 7.90 3.17 -11.71
CA LEU A 31 7.44 2.66 -10.40
C LEU A 31 8.56 1.92 -9.63
N HIS A 32 9.64 1.49 -10.30
CA HIS A 32 10.82 0.91 -9.68
C HIS A 32 11.89 1.94 -9.29
N ASP A 33 11.90 3.13 -9.90
CA ASP A 33 12.84 4.21 -9.62
C ASP A 33 12.18 5.20 -8.65
N ARG A 34 12.48 5.04 -7.36
CA ARG A 34 11.73 5.57 -6.20
C ARG A 34 11.81 7.09 -6.05
N GLY A 35 11.24 7.85 -6.98
CA GLY A 35 10.76 9.20 -6.68
C GLY A 35 9.70 9.17 -5.57
N ASP A 36 9.43 10.31 -4.95
CA ASP A 36 8.30 10.44 -4.04
C ASP A 36 6.99 10.12 -4.79
N ILE A 37 6.40 8.95 -4.50
CA ILE A 37 5.15 8.49 -5.09
C ILE A 37 3.92 9.10 -4.42
N SER A 38 4.09 9.87 -3.34
CA SER A 38 3.00 10.49 -2.60
C SER A 38 2.10 11.39 -3.46
N PRO A 39 2.62 12.23 -4.38
CA PRO A 39 1.79 13.03 -5.27
C PRO A 39 0.91 12.15 -6.17
N MET A 40 1.46 11.06 -6.68
CA MET A 40 0.75 10.10 -7.54
C MET A 40 -0.39 9.42 -6.78
N LEU A 41 -0.11 8.93 -5.57
CA LEU A 41 -1.11 8.29 -4.72
C LEU A 41 -2.20 9.27 -4.28
N CYS A 42 -1.84 10.53 -4.00
CA CYS A 42 -2.80 11.60 -3.73
C CYS A 42 -3.74 11.84 -4.92
N SER A 43 -3.22 11.84 -6.15
CA SER A 43 -4.05 11.94 -7.36
C SER A 43 -4.99 10.75 -7.50
N ILE A 44 -4.51 9.53 -7.24
CA ILE A 44 -5.33 8.31 -7.26
C ILE A 44 -6.47 8.42 -6.24
N GLU A 45 -6.19 8.82 -5.01
CA GLU A 45 -7.22 8.99 -3.98
C GLU A 45 -8.28 10.03 -4.41
N ILE A 46 -7.86 11.16 -4.96
CA ILE A 46 -8.78 12.20 -5.47
C ILE A 46 -9.65 11.65 -6.60
N ILE A 47 -9.06 10.97 -7.60
CA ILE A 47 -9.77 10.39 -8.74
C ILE A 47 -10.83 9.42 -8.23
N LEU A 48 -10.47 8.49 -7.35
CA LEU A 48 -11.40 7.48 -6.83
C LEU A 48 -12.58 8.14 -6.11
N ARG A 49 -12.31 9.08 -5.21
CA ARG A 49 -13.36 9.79 -4.45
C ARG A 49 -14.29 10.59 -5.34
N LEU A 50 -13.75 11.29 -6.34
CA LEU A 50 -14.58 11.98 -7.34
C LEU A 50 -15.41 10.98 -8.15
N SER A 51 -14.86 9.83 -8.53
CA SER A 51 -15.60 8.79 -9.25
C SER A 51 -16.72 8.16 -8.43
N PHE A 52 -16.55 8.04 -7.11
CA PHE A 52 -17.64 7.61 -6.20
C PHE A 52 -18.72 8.69 -6.07
N ALA A 53 -18.32 9.97 -5.94
CA ALA A 53 -19.24 11.09 -5.77
C ALA A 53 -20.02 11.45 -7.05
N LEU A 54 -19.42 11.23 -8.22
CA LEU A 54 -19.96 11.63 -9.53
C LEU A 54 -19.99 10.43 -10.48
N PRO A 55 -20.86 9.43 -10.22
CA PRO A 55 -20.85 8.14 -10.92
C PRO A 55 -21.20 8.24 -12.41
N ASP A 56 -21.89 9.29 -12.83
CA ASP A 56 -22.29 9.49 -14.23
C ASP A 56 -21.15 10.07 -15.10
N SER A 57 -20.03 10.46 -14.49
CA SER A 57 -18.88 10.98 -15.22
C SER A 57 -18.08 9.86 -15.89
N ALA A 58 -18.32 9.64 -17.19
CA ALA A 58 -17.58 8.67 -17.99
C ALA A 58 -16.05 8.94 -18.01
N MET A 59 -15.63 10.18 -17.85
CA MET A 59 -14.20 10.52 -17.76
C MET A 59 -13.60 10.02 -16.44
N LEU A 60 -14.21 10.37 -15.30
CA LEU A 60 -13.74 9.93 -13.99
C LEU A 60 -13.79 8.40 -13.87
N SER A 61 -14.82 7.77 -14.43
CA SER A 61 -14.93 6.32 -14.45
C SER A 61 -13.75 5.66 -15.19
N ARG A 62 -13.38 6.18 -16.38
CA ARG A 62 -12.20 5.70 -17.13
C ARG A 62 -10.90 5.91 -16.37
N LEU A 63 -10.72 7.07 -15.72
CA LEU A 63 -9.54 7.35 -14.92
C LEU A 63 -9.43 6.40 -13.72
N ALA A 64 -10.51 6.19 -12.97
CA ALA A 64 -10.52 5.26 -11.85
C ALA A 64 -10.28 3.79 -12.29
N GLN A 65 -10.86 3.37 -13.42
CA GLN A 65 -10.57 2.05 -13.99
C GLN A 65 -9.07 1.89 -14.34
N ARG A 66 -8.41 2.94 -14.84
CA ARG A 66 -6.95 2.91 -15.06
C ARG A 66 -6.20 2.73 -13.73
N CYS A 67 -6.56 3.49 -12.69
CA CYS A 67 -5.95 3.34 -11.37
C CYS A 67 -6.10 1.92 -10.81
N VAL A 68 -7.27 1.28 -10.98
CA VAL A 68 -7.49 -0.11 -10.55
C VAL A 68 -6.61 -1.10 -11.32
N LYS A 69 -6.40 -0.91 -12.63
CA LYS A 69 -5.49 -1.80 -13.40
C LYS A 69 -4.06 -1.76 -12.87
N MET A 70 -3.60 -0.60 -12.42
CA MET A 70 -2.28 -0.44 -11.81
C MET A 70 -2.15 -1.20 -10.47
N LEU A 71 -3.26 -1.40 -9.73
CA LEU A 71 -3.28 -2.21 -8.50
C LEU A 71 -2.87 -3.67 -8.76
N ASN A 72 -3.28 -4.25 -9.89
CA ASN A 72 -2.92 -5.62 -10.27
C ASN A 72 -1.42 -5.78 -10.64
N GLY A 73 -0.68 -4.67 -10.72
CA GLY A 73 0.76 -4.63 -10.97
C GLY A 73 1.58 -4.33 -9.71
N ASP A 74 2.67 -3.59 -9.88
CA ASP A 74 3.62 -3.27 -8.80
C ASP A 74 3.03 -2.39 -7.69
N LEU A 75 1.91 -1.71 -7.94
CA LEU A 75 1.27 -0.84 -6.96
C LEU A 75 0.75 -1.62 -5.74
N SER A 76 0.34 -2.88 -5.90
CA SER A 76 -0.02 -3.78 -4.77
C SER A 76 1.14 -4.08 -3.82
N LYS A 77 2.39 -3.97 -4.30
CA LYS A 77 3.60 -4.15 -3.48
C LYS A 77 3.94 -2.88 -2.69
N ILE A 78 3.37 -1.74 -3.10
CA ILE A 78 3.64 -0.40 -2.56
C ILE A 78 2.53 0.02 -1.60
N ILE A 79 1.28 -0.20 -2.00
CA ILE A 79 0.08 0.08 -1.22
C ILE A 79 -0.39 -1.25 -0.63
N ASN A 80 -0.23 -1.40 0.68
CA ASN A 80 -0.65 -2.60 1.40
C ASN A 80 -1.47 -2.16 2.63
N PHE A 81 -2.57 -2.85 2.89
CA PHE A 81 -3.42 -2.61 4.06
C PHE A 81 -2.72 -2.90 5.40
N GLU A 82 -1.93 -3.97 5.48
CA GLU A 82 -1.31 -4.46 6.73
C GLU A 82 0.10 -3.89 6.97
N ASN A 83 0.84 -3.58 5.91
CA ASN A 83 2.26 -3.17 5.99
C ASN A 83 2.57 -1.81 5.30
N GLY A 84 1.57 -1.13 4.74
CA GLY A 84 1.75 0.04 3.88
C GLY A 84 1.29 1.36 4.50
N GLY A 85 1.81 2.46 3.97
CA GLY A 85 1.51 3.82 4.46
C GLY A 85 0.18 4.42 4.02
N TYR A 86 -0.54 3.78 3.07
CA TYR A 86 -1.72 4.36 2.39
C TYR A 86 -2.93 3.41 2.41
N PRO A 87 -3.42 3.01 3.60
CA PRO A 87 -4.50 2.03 3.72
C PRO A 87 -5.83 2.52 3.14
N SER A 88 -6.12 3.82 3.20
CA SER A 88 -7.39 4.36 2.71
C SER A 88 -7.48 4.27 1.18
N THR A 89 -6.40 4.63 0.51
CA THR A 89 -6.23 4.54 -0.95
C THR A 89 -6.34 3.09 -1.40
N PHE A 90 -5.78 2.15 -0.64
CA PHE A 90 -5.92 0.72 -0.91
C PHE A 90 -7.38 0.26 -0.90
N VAL A 91 -8.12 0.61 0.17
CA VAL A 91 -9.52 0.23 0.30
C VAL A 91 -10.36 0.84 -0.82
N LEU A 92 -10.14 2.12 -1.15
CA LEU A 92 -10.84 2.81 -2.23
C LEU A 92 -10.62 2.13 -3.59
N LEU A 93 -9.39 1.71 -3.90
CA LEU A 93 -9.09 0.97 -5.13
C LEU A 93 -9.86 -0.35 -5.19
N ASN A 94 -9.87 -1.11 -4.10
CA ASN A 94 -10.59 -2.39 -4.03
C ASN A 94 -12.11 -2.18 -4.15
N PHE A 95 -12.67 -1.19 -3.47
CA PHE A 95 -14.10 -0.85 -3.58
C PHE A 95 -14.48 -0.46 -5.00
N TYR A 96 -13.63 0.30 -5.70
CA TYR A 96 -13.89 0.64 -7.09
C TYR A 96 -13.80 -0.57 -8.02
N ALA A 97 -12.88 -1.50 -7.75
CA ALA A 97 -12.82 -2.78 -8.46
C ALA A 97 -14.11 -3.59 -8.26
N PHE A 98 -14.63 -3.67 -7.03
CA PHE A 98 -15.91 -4.33 -6.76
C PHE A 98 -17.09 -3.65 -7.45
N LEU A 99 -17.15 -2.31 -7.46
CA LEU A 99 -18.16 -1.59 -8.22
C LEU A 99 -18.14 -1.97 -9.70
N SER A 100 -16.96 -2.05 -10.30
CA SER A 100 -16.81 -2.45 -11.71
C SER A 100 -17.33 -3.88 -11.92
N VAL A 101 -17.01 -4.79 -11.00
CA VAL A 101 -17.52 -6.17 -11.02
C VAL A 101 -19.04 -6.22 -10.93
N PHE A 102 -19.67 -5.54 -9.97
CA PHE A 102 -21.13 -5.57 -9.81
C PHE A 102 -21.88 -4.93 -10.98
N THR A 103 -21.31 -3.89 -11.57
CA THR A 103 -21.97 -3.12 -12.63
C THR A 103 -21.76 -3.71 -14.02
N GLN A 104 -20.62 -4.38 -14.29
CA GLN A 104 -20.25 -4.79 -15.65
C GLN A 104 -20.10 -6.30 -15.83
N GLU A 105 -19.61 -7.01 -14.81
CA GLU A 105 -19.14 -8.39 -14.99
C GLU A 105 -19.92 -9.43 -14.17
N TRP A 106 -20.76 -9.01 -13.23
CA TRP A 106 -21.39 -9.93 -12.27
C TRP A 106 -22.16 -11.07 -12.93
N ALA A 107 -22.87 -10.80 -14.03
CA ALA A 107 -23.65 -11.83 -14.71
C ALA A 107 -22.76 -12.92 -15.35
N SER A 108 -21.56 -12.56 -15.82
CA SER A 108 -20.63 -13.48 -16.50
C SER A 108 -19.64 -14.16 -15.55
N LEU A 109 -19.54 -13.72 -14.30
CA LEU A 109 -18.70 -14.37 -13.30
C LEU A 109 -19.25 -15.73 -12.88
N GLY A 110 -18.35 -16.71 -12.80
CA GLY A 110 -18.63 -18.00 -12.16
C GLY A 110 -18.89 -17.86 -10.66
N GLU A 111 -19.61 -18.81 -10.08
CA GLU A 111 -20.04 -18.80 -8.66
C GLU A 111 -18.87 -18.64 -7.70
N GLY A 112 -17.74 -19.33 -7.92
CA GLY A 112 -16.54 -19.17 -7.10
C GLY A 112 -16.01 -17.73 -7.05
N LYS A 113 -15.95 -17.05 -8.20
CA LYS A 113 -15.48 -15.64 -8.25
C LYS A 113 -16.46 -14.68 -7.58
N LYS A 114 -17.76 -14.97 -7.64
CA LYS A 114 -18.80 -14.22 -6.92
C LYS A 114 -18.64 -14.40 -5.41
N ALA A 115 -18.39 -15.64 -4.97
CA ALA A 115 -18.11 -15.97 -3.57
C ALA A 115 -16.88 -15.20 -3.07
N ASP A 116 -15.78 -15.23 -3.82
CA ASP A 116 -14.54 -14.53 -3.50
C ASP A 116 -14.73 -13.02 -3.41
N ALA A 117 -15.52 -12.43 -4.32
CA ALA A 117 -15.85 -11.02 -4.28
C ALA A 117 -16.65 -10.65 -3.02
N VAL A 118 -17.71 -11.40 -2.70
CA VAL A 118 -18.51 -11.19 -1.48
C VAL A 118 -17.66 -11.33 -0.23
N PHE A 119 -16.85 -12.39 -0.15
CA PHE A 119 -15.93 -12.62 0.96
C PHE A 119 -14.94 -11.46 1.13
N SER A 120 -14.35 -11.00 0.03
CA SER A 120 -13.39 -9.90 0.05
C SER A 120 -14.03 -8.60 0.52
N ILE A 121 -15.24 -8.28 0.07
CA ILE A 121 -15.95 -7.07 0.53
C ILE A 121 -16.24 -7.15 2.03
N LYS A 122 -16.71 -8.29 2.54
CA LYS A 122 -16.92 -8.48 3.99
C LYS A 122 -15.61 -8.30 4.75
N LYS A 123 -14.51 -8.87 4.25
CA LYS A 123 -13.19 -8.69 4.86
C LYS A 123 -12.80 -7.20 4.93
N PHE A 124 -13.04 -6.42 3.88
CA PHE A 124 -12.76 -4.99 3.89
C PHE A 124 -13.67 -4.20 4.81
N CYS A 125 -14.96 -4.53 4.89
CA CYS A 125 -15.91 -3.87 5.78
C CYS A 125 -15.54 -4.09 7.26
N ALA A 126 -15.03 -5.27 7.61
CA ALA A 126 -14.54 -5.55 8.96
C ALA A 126 -13.39 -4.63 9.41
N PHE A 127 -12.68 -4.01 8.47
CA PHE A 127 -11.63 -3.03 8.78
C PHE A 127 -12.13 -1.58 8.87
N ILE A 128 -13.42 -1.32 8.69
CA ILE A 128 -13.98 0.03 8.65
C ILE A 128 -15.03 0.16 9.76
N ASP A 129 -14.69 0.92 10.81
CA ASP A 129 -15.62 1.22 11.88
C ASP A 129 -16.54 2.38 11.50
N CYS A 130 -17.70 2.03 10.94
CA CYS A 130 -18.85 2.92 10.79
C CYS A 130 -20.16 2.12 10.57
N SER A 131 -21.32 2.80 10.65
CA SER A 131 -22.61 2.15 10.37
C SER A 131 -22.74 1.68 8.92
N LYS A 132 -22.22 2.45 7.96
CA LYS A 132 -22.31 2.13 6.53
C LYS A 132 -21.59 0.84 6.16
N ALA A 133 -20.50 0.49 6.85
CA ALA A 133 -19.81 -0.78 6.66
C ALA A 133 -20.73 -1.95 7.04
N ARG A 134 -21.46 -1.83 8.15
CA ARG A 134 -22.46 -2.81 8.58
C ARG A 134 -23.64 -2.89 7.61
N ASP A 135 -24.07 -1.76 7.05
CA ASP A 135 -25.15 -1.73 6.06
C ASP A 135 -24.74 -2.47 4.77
N VAL A 136 -23.49 -2.29 4.31
CA VAL A 136 -22.92 -3.06 3.19
C VAL A 136 -22.89 -4.55 3.52
N GLU A 137 -22.38 -4.93 4.69
CA GLU A 137 -22.32 -6.34 5.12
C GLU A 137 -23.70 -6.99 5.19
N ALA A 138 -24.71 -6.27 5.70
CA ALA A 138 -26.08 -6.75 5.80
C ALA A 138 -26.76 -6.90 4.43
N ALA A 139 -26.38 -6.08 3.44
CA ALA A 139 -26.89 -6.16 2.07
C ALA A 139 -26.23 -7.29 1.26
N LEU A 140 -25.06 -7.78 1.69
CA LEU A 140 -24.39 -8.90 1.05
C LEU A 140 -25.09 -10.22 1.39
N PRO A 141 -25.20 -11.16 0.43
CA PRO A 141 -25.82 -12.43 0.69
C PRO A 141 -25.04 -13.24 1.75
N ALA A 142 -25.77 -14.02 2.54
CA ALA A 142 -25.20 -14.93 3.54
C ALA A 142 -24.46 -16.10 2.88
N SER A 143 -24.93 -16.55 1.71
CA SER A 143 -24.33 -17.61 0.91
C SER A 143 -23.88 -17.08 -0.46
N SER A 144 -22.78 -17.61 -0.98
CA SER A 144 -22.26 -17.34 -2.32
C SER A 144 -23.22 -17.71 -3.45
N ASP A 145 -24.17 -18.59 -3.17
CA ASP A 145 -25.05 -19.21 -4.16
C ASP A 145 -26.36 -18.43 -4.33
N ALA A 146 -26.56 -17.38 -3.55
CA ALA A 146 -27.76 -16.58 -3.61
C ALA A 146 -27.77 -15.71 -4.87
N HIS A 147 -28.80 -15.86 -5.68
CA HIS A 147 -29.07 -14.97 -6.81
C HIS A 147 -29.31 -13.54 -6.29
N ILE A 148 -28.37 -12.63 -6.55
CA ILE A 148 -28.54 -11.20 -6.25
C ILE A 148 -29.39 -10.60 -7.37
N SER A 149 -30.59 -10.12 -7.01
CA SER A 149 -31.47 -9.39 -7.94
C SER A 149 -30.81 -8.10 -8.43
N ASN A 150 -31.27 -7.54 -9.55
CA ASN A 150 -30.72 -6.27 -10.06
C ASN A 150 -30.97 -5.09 -9.10
N ASP A 151 -32.07 -5.11 -8.35
CA ASP A 151 -32.37 -4.10 -7.35
C ASP A 151 -31.39 -4.19 -6.17
N ALA A 152 -31.12 -5.42 -5.69
CA ALA A 152 -30.14 -5.64 -4.63
C ALA A 152 -28.72 -5.26 -5.05
N LYS A 153 -28.34 -5.49 -6.33
CA LYS A 153 -27.05 -5.00 -6.86
C LYS A 153 -26.99 -3.47 -6.85
N SER A 154 -28.05 -2.81 -7.30
CA SER A 154 -28.13 -1.35 -7.37
C SER A 154 -28.04 -0.74 -5.97
N GLN A 155 -28.73 -1.34 -5.00
CA GLN A 155 -28.63 -0.97 -3.59
C GLN A 155 -27.20 -1.14 -3.06
N LEU A 156 -26.58 -2.30 -3.29
CA LEU A 156 -25.21 -2.57 -2.84
C LEU A 156 -24.20 -1.59 -3.46
N VAL A 157 -24.35 -1.26 -4.74
CA VAL A 157 -23.52 -0.25 -5.43
C VAL A 157 -23.63 1.12 -4.75
N ASN A 158 -24.83 1.53 -4.36
CA ASN A 158 -25.04 2.80 -3.65
C ASN A 158 -24.44 2.76 -2.24
N LEU A 159 -24.65 1.66 -1.50
CA LEU A 159 -24.04 1.48 -0.17
C LEU A 159 -22.51 1.51 -0.21
N LEU A 160 -21.90 0.88 -1.22
CA LEU A 160 -20.44 0.92 -1.42
C LEU A 160 -19.94 2.33 -1.73
N ARG A 161 -20.67 3.12 -2.52
CA ARG A 161 -20.34 4.53 -2.79
C ARG A 161 -20.43 5.37 -1.52
N ASP A 162 -21.49 5.19 -0.74
CA ASP A 162 -21.71 5.91 0.51
C ASP A 162 -20.65 5.58 1.55
N LEU A 163 -20.24 4.31 1.62
CA LEU A 163 -19.15 3.85 2.47
C LEU A 163 -17.80 4.41 2.02
N ALA A 164 -17.51 4.38 0.72
CA ALA A 164 -16.26 4.91 0.17
C ALA A 164 -16.08 6.42 0.47
N ALA A 165 -17.16 7.18 0.48
CA ALA A 165 -17.13 8.59 0.87
C ALA A 165 -16.70 8.81 2.33
N ASP A 166 -16.98 7.85 3.22
CA ASP A 166 -16.69 7.95 4.66
C ASP A 166 -15.30 7.45 5.06
N ILE A 167 -14.57 6.79 4.15
CA ILE A 167 -13.20 6.32 4.41
C ILE A 167 -12.30 7.54 4.69
N PRO A 168 -11.46 7.54 5.74
CA PRO A 168 -10.55 8.64 6.06
C PRO A 168 -9.53 8.90 4.94
N PHE A 169 -8.90 10.08 4.94
CA PHE A 169 -7.90 10.43 3.92
C PHE A 169 -6.51 9.91 4.30
N ASP A 170 -5.77 9.35 3.36
CA ASP A 170 -4.32 9.18 3.55
C ASP A 170 -3.61 10.52 3.35
N PHE A 171 -4.11 11.38 2.45
CA PHE A 171 -3.57 12.71 2.17
C PHE A 171 -4.45 13.83 2.73
N ALA A 172 -4.61 13.85 4.05
CA ALA A 172 -5.50 14.76 4.77
C ALA A 172 -5.25 16.26 4.54
N GLU A 173 -4.03 16.67 4.14
CA GLU A 173 -3.71 18.07 3.88
C GLU A 173 -4.12 18.57 2.48
N LYS A 174 -4.24 17.64 1.52
CA LYS A 174 -4.42 17.94 0.08
C LYS A 174 -5.81 17.53 -0.42
N CYS A 175 -6.21 16.27 -0.20
CA CYS A 175 -7.45 15.71 -0.74
C CYS A 175 -8.70 16.50 -0.33
N PRO A 176 -8.91 16.88 0.95
CA PRO A 176 -10.10 17.63 1.36
C PRO A 176 -10.29 18.93 0.59
N LYS A 177 -9.20 19.70 0.38
CA LYS A 177 -9.24 20.99 -0.30
C LYS A 177 -9.67 20.84 -1.77
N VAL A 178 -9.09 19.86 -2.46
CA VAL A 178 -9.44 19.59 -3.87
C VAL A 178 -10.88 19.12 -3.99
N LEU A 179 -11.31 18.20 -3.13
CA LEU A 179 -12.67 17.67 -3.15
C LEU A 179 -13.71 18.73 -2.76
N GLN A 180 -13.43 19.56 -1.76
CA GLN A 180 -14.31 20.66 -1.37
C GLN A 180 -14.47 21.66 -2.53
N ASN A 181 -13.37 21.99 -3.22
CA ASN A 181 -13.43 22.87 -4.39
C ASN A 181 -14.20 22.25 -5.57
N ALA A 182 -14.06 20.93 -5.79
CA ALA A 182 -14.69 20.23 -6.91
C ALA A 182 -16.18 19.91 -6.67
N LEU A 183 -16.56 19.56 -5.44
CA LEU A 183 -17.90 19.10 -5.09
C LEU A 183 -18.75 20.20 -4.43
N GLY A 184 -18.12 21.26 -3.92
CA GLY A 184 -18.81 22.38 -3.27
C GLY A 184 -19.74 21.89 -2.14
N PRO A 185 -21.04 22.23 -2.16
CA PRO A 185 -22.01 21.80 -1.14
C PRO A 185 -22.21 20.28 -1.03
N LEU A 186 -21.82 19.52 -2.05
CA LEU A 186 -21.92 18.05 -2.03
C LEU A 186 -20.79 17.40 -1.22
N TYR A 187 -19.71 18.14 -0.91
CA TYR A 187 -18.61 17.62 -0.12
C TYR A 187 -19.03 17.38 1.33
N LYS A 188 -18.77 16.17 1.82
CA LYS A 188 -18.89 15.80 3.23
C LYS A 188 -17.55 15.23 3.71
N PRO A 189 -17.06 15.63 4.89
CA PRO A 189 -15.85 15.04 5.44
C PRO A 189 -16.11 13.58 5.84
N PRO A 190 -15.10 12.70 5.70
CA PRO A 190 -15.22 11.31 6.10
C PRO A 190 -15.38 11.18 7.62
N SER A 191 -16.19 10.22 8.05
CA SER A 191 -16.47 9.96 9.47
C SER A 191 -16.07 8.56 9.95
N ALA A 192 -15.68 7.66 9.04
CA ALA A 192 -15.27 6.31 9.43
C ALA A 192 -13.86 6.29 10.00
N LYS A 193 -13.54 5.21 10.72
CA LYS A 193 -12.18 4.89 11.16
C LYS A 193 -11.72 3.59 10.54
N LEU A 194 -10.47 3.54 10.13
CA LEU A 194 -9.85 2.28 9.70
C LEU A 194 -9.25 1.58 10.92
N LEU A 195 -9.66 0.32 11.11
CA LEU A 195 -9.12 -0.58 12.12
C LEU A 195 -7.89 -1.25 11.52
N LEU A 196 -6.74 -0.59 11.67
CA LEU A 196 -5.44 -1.19 11.38
C LEU A 196 -5.07 -2.06 12.57
N ASP A 197 -4.77 -3.33 12.33
CA ASP A 197 -4.48 -4.30 13.39
C ASP A 197 -3.24 -3.84 14.18
N GLU A 198 -3.46 -3.24 15.36
CA GLU A 198 -2.37 -2.80 16.25
C GLU A 198 -1.69 -3.99 16.93
N SER A 199 -2.16 -5.22 16.71
CA SER A 199 -1.71 -6.45 17.40
C SER A 199 -0.28 -6.90 17.05
N HIS A 200 0.48 -6.14 16.26
CA HIS A 200 1.93 -6.29 16.12
C HIS A 200 2.77 -5.18 16.78
N LYS A 201 2.14 -4.34 17.60
CA LYS A 201 2.84 -3.50 18.57
C LYS A 201 2.66 -4.13 19.96
N ASP A 202 3.77 -4.50 20.56
CA ASP A 202 3.91 -5.01 21.94
C ASP A 202 3.43 -6.44 22.22
N THR A 203 4.27 -7.41 21.87
CA THR A 203 4.58 -8.49 22.82
C THR A 203 6.07 -8.47 23.10
N GLN A 204 6.44 -7.74 24.16
CA GLN A 204 7.63 -8.05 24.95
C GLN A 204 7.37 -9.42 25.60
N GLU A 205 7.92 -10.49 25.03
CA GLU A 205 8.08 -11.75 25.77
C GLU A 205 9.46 -11.76 26.44
N ASP A 206 9.43 -11.74 27.77
CA ASP A 206 10.56 -12.03 28.64
C ASP A 206 10.88 -13.55 28.56
N PRO A 207 12.16 -13.97 28.50
CA PRO A 207 12.51 -15.35 28.22
C PRO A 207 12.68 -16.14 29.53
N GLN A 208 11.74 -17.06 29.81
CA GLN A 208 11.87 -18.29 30.64
C GLN A 208 10.45 -18.70 31.07
N THR A 209 9.85 -19.82 30.66
CA THR A 209 10.07 -21.22 31.08
C THR A 209 8.81 -21.94 30.53
N VAL A 210 8.80 -23.11 29.88
CA VAL A 210 8.73 -24.46 30.49
C VAL A 210 8.61 -25.48 29.34
N LYS A 211 9.24 -26.62 29.59
CA LYS A 211 9.37 -27.85 28.80
C LYS A 211 8.05 -28.52 28.37
N GLN A 212 8.18 -29.24 27.23
CA GLN A 212 7.58 -30.54 26.91
C GLN A 212 6.04 -30.68 26.94
N ARG A 213 5.46 -30.93 25.76
CA ARG A 213 4.69 -32.17 25.55
C ARG A 213 4.67 -32.60 24.08
N LYS A 214 4.97 -33.89 23.92
CA LYS A 214 5.00 -34.69 22.70
C LYS A 214 3.59 -35.09 22.25
N ASN A 215 3.50 -35.42 20.96
CA ASN A 215 2.56 -36.32 20.28
C ASN A 215 1.28 -35.69 19.72
N SER A 216 1.29 -35.42 18.41
CA SER A 216 0.17 -35.72 17.50
C SER A 216 0.70 -35.84 16.05
N PRO A 217 0.08 -36.69 15.21
CA PRO A 217 0.65 -37.20 13.96
C PRO A 217 0.50 -36.23 12.77
N PRO A 218 1.32 -36.35 11.71
CA PRO A 218 1.34 -35.41 10.61
C PRO A 218 0.27 -35.72 9.54
N PRO A 219 -0.38 -34.71 8.94
CA PRO A 219 -1.07 -34.84 7.66
C PRO A 219 -0.12 -34.64 6.46
N PRO A 220 -0.52 -35.05 5.25
CA PRO A 220 0.40 -35.58 4.24
C PRO A 220 1.07 -34.53 3.35
N THR A 221 2.35 -34.80 3.08
CA THR A 221 3.12 -34.56 1.85
C THR A 221 2.66 -33.40 0.95
N GLN A 222 3.22 -32.22 1.16
CA GLN A 222 3.36 -31.22 0.10
C GLN A 222 4.75 -31.33 -0.55
N ILE A 223 4.70 -31.25 -1.86
CA ILE A 223 5.79 -31.38 -2.82
C ILE A 223 6.88 -30.34 -2.51
N VAL A 224 8.07 -30.84 -2.22
CA VAL A 224 9.29 -30.06 -2.06
C VAL A 224 9.64 -29.44 -3.41
N SER A 225 9.43 -28.13 -3.54
CA SER A 225 10.20 -27.30 -4.48
C SER A 225 11.39 -26.70 -3.73
N PRO A 226 12.60 -26.75 -4.29
CA PRO A 226 13.82 -26.39 -3.57
C PRO A 226 13.88 -24.89 -3.28
N ALA A 227 14.33 -24.58 -2.07
CA ALA A 227 14.72 -23.23 -1.68
C ALA A 227 15.71 -22.64 -2.70
N PRO A 228 15.53 -21.38 -3.16
CA PRO A 228 16.55 -20.73 -3.95
C PRO A 228 17.78 -20.53 -3.07
N ALA A 229 18.88 -21.19 -3.44
CA ALA A 229 20.19 -20.92 -2.87
C ALA A 229 20.53 -19.42 -3.01
N PRO A 230 21.27 -18.84 -2.05
CA PRO A 230 21.64 -17.43 -2.12
C PRO A 230 22.61 -17.23 -3.29
N LYS A 231 22.15 -16.53 -4.34
CA LYS A 231 23.06 -16.02 -5.36
C LYS A 231 23.86 -14.85 -4.76
N GLN A 232 24.95 -15.19 -4.07
CA GLN A 232 26.05 -14.25 -3.86
C GLN A 232 26.76 -14.09 -5.21
N ASN A 233 26.36 -13.08 -5.98
CA ASN A 233 27.21 -12.55 -7.05
C ASN A 233 28.41 -11.87 -6.39
N THR A 234 29.45 -12.63 -6.07
CA THR A 234 30.77 -12.06 -5.80
C THR A 234 31.35 -11.56 -7.11
N SER A 235 31.01 -10.32 -7.47
CA SER A 235 31.78 -9.55 -8.43
C SER A 235 33.24 -9.52 -7.94
N LYS A 236 34.15 -10.11 -8.71
CA LYS A 236 35.60 -10.10 -8.41
C LYS A 236 36.24 -8.70 -8.51
N ASN A 237 35.46 -7.67 -8.87
CA ASN A 237 35.92 -6.30 -9.11
C ASN A 237 35.38 -5.27 -8.11
N GLY A 238 35.09 -5.68 -6.87
CA GLY A 238 34.64 -4.75 -5.82
C GLY A 238 35.77 -3.86 -5.31
N ILE A 239 35.45 -2.58 -5.06
CA ILE A 239 36.33 -1.63 -4.36
C ILE A 239 36.14 -1.75 -2.84
N ASP A 240 37.08 -1.25 -2.06
CA ASP A 240 36.95 -1.24 -0.60
C ASP A 240 35.86 -0.24 -0.17
N CYS A 241 35.03 -0.68 0.78
CA CYS A 241 33.95 0.14 1.30
C CYS A 241 34.51 1.21 2.25
N VAL A 242 34.19 2.47 2.01
CA VAL A 242 34.78 3.61 2.76
C VAL A 242 33.98 4.04 4.00
N SER A 243 32.88 3.35 4.31
CA SER A 243 32.04 3.69 5.46
C SER A 243 32.71 3.25 6.77
N PRO A 244 32.69 4.09 7.83
CA PRO A 244 33.17 3.69 9.17
C PRO A 244 32.40 2.50 9.75
N TYR A 245 31.18 2.21 9.27
CA TYR A 245 30.40 1.05 9.68
C TYR A 245 30.96 -0.28 9.15
N HIS A 246 31.90 -0.24 8.20
CA HIS A 246 32.35 -1.43 7.49
C HIS A 246 33.08 -2.43 8.37
N GLU A 247 33.96 -1.94 9.24
CA GLU A 247 34.74 -2.79 10.14
C GLU A 247 33.84 -3.61 11.10
N LYS A 248 32.76 -2.98 11.60
CA LYS A 248 31.89 -3.57 12.62
C LYS A 248 30.69 -4.34 12.04
N TYR A 249 30.15 -3.89 10.90
CA TYR A 249 28.88 -4.39 10.37
C TYR A 249 28.92 -4.80 8.89
N GLY A 250 30.00 -4.44 8.18
CA GLY A 250 30.14 -4.69 6.76
C GLY A 250 30.26 -6.18 6.42
N LYS A 251 29.71 -6.55 5.26
CA LYS A 251 29.96 -7.86 4.65
C LYS A 251 30.22 -7.66 3.14
N GLY A 252 31.37 -8.13 2.68
CA GLY A 252 31.77 -8.07 1.27
C GLY A 252 32.30 -6.71 0.83
N LYS A 253 32.47 -6.53 -0.48
CA LYS A 253 33.06 -5.30 -1.05
C LYS A 253 32.00 -4.30 -1.51
N ALA A 254 32.40 -3.05 -1.66
CA ALA A 254 31.61 -2.04 -2.33
C ALA A 254 31.64 -2.26 -3.85
N SER A 255 30.58 -1.85 -4.54
CA SER A 255 30.53 -1.94 -6.00
C SER A 255 31.32 -0.80 -6.64
N SER A 256 31.72 -0.92 -7.91
CA SER A 256 32.35 0.18 -8.65
C SER A 256 31.49 1.44 -8.76
N LYS A 257 30.16 1.32 -8.63
CA LYS A 257 29.22 2.45 -8.73
C LYS A 257 28.67 2.94 -7.39
N CYS A 258 29.12 2.37 -6.27
CA CYS A 258 28.70 2.80 -4.94
C CYS A 258 29.86 2.57 -3.98
N LYS A 259 30.34 3.65 -3.35
CA LYS A 259 31.46 3.64 -2.40
C LYS A 259 31.21 2.86 -1.10
N TYR A 260 29.98 2.39 -0.89
CA TYR A 260 29.57 1.62 0.28
C TYR A 260 29.10 0.22 -0.15
N CYS A 261 29.39 -0.81 0.67
CA CYS A 261 28.69 -2.08 0.54
C CYS A 261 27.21 -1.91 0.97
N THR A 262 26.35 -2.88 0.63
CA THR A 262 24.90 -2.79 0.86
C THR A 262 24.54 -2.46 2.31
N VAL A 263 25.18 -3.12 3.29
CA VAL A 263 24.89 -2.90 4.72
C VAL A 263 25.35 -1.51 5.15
N CYS A 264 26.57 -1.13 4.78
CA CYS A 264 27.13 0.16 5.13
C CYS A 264 26.32 1.31 4.53
N HIS A 265 25.87 1.20 3.28
CA HIS A 265 25.05 2.24 2.67
C HIS A 265 23.75 2.45 3.44
N MET A 266 23.03 1.38 3.79
CA MET A 266 21.81 1.52 4.60
C MET A 266 22.08 2.25 5.92
N LEU A 267 23.19 1.93 6.59
CA LEU A 267 23.59 2.58 7.84
C LEU A 267 23.97 4.06 7.61
N GLU A 268 24.67 4.40 6.54
CA GLU A 268 24.94 5.80 6.17
C GLU A 268 23.66 6.60 5.91
N VAL A 269 22.65 5.99 5.27
CA VAL A 269 21.34 6.64 5.07
C VAL A 269 20.64 6.84 6.41
N VAL A 270 20.49 5.80 7.22
CA VAL A 270 19.70 5.91 8.47
C VAL A 270 20.42 6.68 9.57
N PHE A 271 21.76 6.71 9.61
CA PHE A 271 22.51 7.35 10.70
C PHE A 271 23.12 8.70 10.34
N ASN A 272 23.40 8.94 9.06
CA ASN A 272 24.08 10.16 8.60
C ASN A 272 23.29 10.92 7.51
N ASP A 273 22.04 10.52 7.22
CA ASP A 273 21.20 11.08 6.14
C ASP A 273 21.91 11.10 4.77
N CYS A 274 22.85 10.17 4.55
CA CYS A 274 23.66 10.13 3.34
C CYS A 274 22.86 9.51 2.18
N LYS A 275 22.05 10.32 1.52
CA LYS A 275 21.21 9.94 0.37
C LYS A 275 21.97 9.92 -0.95
N ALA A 276 23.26 9.56 -0.93
CA ALA A 276 24.07 9.53 -2.15
C ALA A 276 23.42 8.64 -3.20
N ASP A 277 23.35 9.12 -4.45
CA ASP A 277 22.73 8.38 -5.56
C ASP A 277 23.39 7.00 -5.70
N CYS A 278 22.63 5.98 -5.30
CA CYS A 278 23.05 4.60 -5.35
C CYS A 278 22.40 3.90 -6.53
N PRO A 279 23.13 3.61 -7.62
CA PRO A 279 22.55 2.93 -8.78
C PRO A 279 22.19 1.47 -8.49
N TRP A 280 22.56 0.94 -7.33
CA TRP A 280 22.22 -0.42 -6.88
C TRP A 280 21.05 -0.46 -5.88
N ASN A 281 20.40 0.69 -5.63
CA ASN A 281 19.22 0.79 -4.79
C ASN A 281 19.42 0.16 -3.39
N HIS A 282 20.54 0.52 -2.73
CA HIS A 282 20.83 0.12 -1.36
C HIS A 282 19.98 0.86 -0.31
N TRP A 283 18.80 1.35 -0.70
CA TRP A 283 17.91 2.07 0.21
C TRP A 283 17.46 1.18 1.38
N PRO A 284 17.51 1.68 2.63
CA PRO A 284 17.05 0.93 3.79
C PRO A 284 15.56 0.64 3.69
N SER A 285 15.18 -0.55 4.11
CA SER A 285 13.79 -0.92 4.40
C SER A 285 13.77 -1.74 5.68
N GLU A 286 12.63 -1.83 6.34
CA GLU A 286 12.52 -2.60 7.58
C GLU A 286 12.96 -4.06 7.39
N THR A 287 12.55 -4.70 6.29
CA THR A 287 12.97 -6.07 5.94
C THR A 287 14.49 -6.17 5.75
N LYS A 288 15.11 -5.22 5.04
CA LYS A 288 16.56 -5.24 4.81
C LYS A 288 17.33 -4.99 6.11
N LEU A 289 16.86 -4.05 6.95
CA LEU A 289 17.45 -3.81 8.27
C LEU A 289 17.35 -5.06 9.15
N LYS A 290 16.16 -5.67 9.26
CA LYS A 290 15.95 -6.93 10.00
C LYS A 290 16.88 -8.04 9.52
N TYR A 291 16.98 -8.24 8.20
CA TYR A 291 17.84 -9.26 7.62
C TYR A 291 19.32 -9.01 7.95
N HIS A 292 19.83 -7.82 7.62
CA HIS A 292 21.26 -7.51 7.72
C HIS A 292 21.73 -7.25 9.15
N LEU A 293 20.86 -6.73 10.02
CA LEU A 293 21.16 -6.38 11.41
C LEU A 293 20.58 -7.38 12.42
N SER A 294 20.08 -8.53 11.97
CA SER A 294 19.53 -9.61 12.82
C SER A 294 20.47 -10.02 13.97
N ARG A 295 21.78 -9.95 13.76
CA ARG A 295 22.81 -10.28 14.77
C ARG A 295 23.11 -9.14 15.75
N ASN A 296 22.55 -7.94 15.54
CA ASN A 296 22.76 -6.75 16.35
C ASN A 296 21.41 -6.10 16.71
N PRO A 297 20.61 -6.70 17.61
CA PRO A 297 19.24 -6.26 17.89
C PRO A 297 19.15 -4.83 18.43
N LYS A 298 20.15 -4.37 19.20
CA LYS A 298 20.24 -2.97 19.67
C LYS A 298 20.37 -2.00 18.50
N LEU A 299 21.25 -2.30 17.55
CA LEU A 299 21.44 -1.48 16.35
C LEU A 299 20.20 -1.51 15.45
N LEU A 300 19.58 -2.68 15.29
CA LEU A 300 18.34 -2.83 14.54
C LEU A 300 17.23 -1.94 15.10
N LYS A 301 17.03 -1.92 16.42
CA LYS A 301 16.03 -1.07 17.06
C LYS A 301 16.24 0.42 16.71
N ILE A 302 17.47 0.92 16.91
CA ILE A 302 17.79 2.32 16.62
C ILE A 302 17.65 2.62 15.12
N ALA A 303 18.12 1.73 14.25
CA ALA A 303 18.02 1.90 12.81
C ALA A 303 16.56 1.94 12.33
N SER A 304 15.68 1.11 12.91
CA SER A 304 14.24 1.12 12.61
C SER A 304 13.56 2.40 13.07
N GLU A 305 13.85 2.90 14.28
CA GLU A 305 13.32 4.17 14.78
C GLU A 305 13.74 5.35 13.88
N ARG A 306 15.01 5.36 13.44
CA ARG A 306 15.52 6.40 12.55
C ARG A 306 14.96 6.29 11.14
N LEU A 307 14.76 5.07 10.62
CA LEU A 307 14.07 4.84 9.35
C LEU A 307 12.62 5.35 9.40
N PHE A 308 11.93 5.17 10.52
CA PHE A 308 10.57 5.70 10.70
C PHE A 308 10.55 7.23 10.59
N LYS A 309 11.47 7.92 11.27
CA LYS A 309 11.63 9.39 11.15
C LYS A 309 11.96 9.82 9.72
N LEU A 310 12.89 9.13 9.07
CA LEU A 310 13.27 9.39 7.68
C LEU A 310 12.07 9.29 6.72
N ASN A 311 11.24 8.25 6.89
CA ASN A 311 10.06 8.02 6.06
C ASN A 311 8.97 9.10 6.26
N ARG A 312 8.97 9.79 7.41
CA ARG A 312 8.11 10.96 7.65
C ARG A 312 8.67 12.25 7.05
N GLY A 313 9.80 12.18 6.35
CA GLY A 313 10.49 13.36 5.81
C GLY A 313 11.23 14.17 6.88
N GLU A 314 11.41 13.63 8.09
CA GLU A 314 12.19 14.30 9.13
C GLU A 314 13.68 14.27 8.75
N LYS A 315 14.35 15.42 8.91
CA LYS A 315 15.80 15.49 8.73
C LYS A 315 16.49 14.75 9.89
N LEU A 316 17.41 13.86 9.54
CA LEU A 316 18.12 13.06 10.52
C LEU A 316 19.47 13.70 10.89
N GLU A 317 19.64 14.09 12.15
CA GLU A 317 20.94 14.54 12.65
C GLU A 317 21.94 13.38 12.75
N PRO A 318 23.24 13.59 12.41
CA PRO A 318 24.26 12.56 12.49
C PRO A 318 24.29 11.88 13.85
N TYR A 319 24.31 10.56 13.85
CA TYR A 319 24.27 9.78 15.08
C TYR A 319 25.68 9.40 15.53
N THR A 320 26.13 9.96 16.65
CA THR A 320 27.53 9.89 17.10
C THR A 320 27.85 8.72 18.03
N ASN A 321 26.87 7.92 18.47
CA ASN A 321 27.03 6.89 19.50
C ASN A 321 26.73 5.45 18.99
N LEU A 322 27.62 4.85 18.18
CA LEU A 322 27.42 3.51 17.57
C LEU A 322 28.42 2.42 17.96
#